data_AF-A0A3R7QZ34-F1
#
_entry.id   AF-A0A3R7QZ34-F1
#
_cell.length_a   1.000
_cell.length_b   1.000
_cell.length_c   1.000
_cell.angle_alpha   90.00
_cell.angle_beta   90.00
_cell.angle_gamma   90.00
#
_symmetry.space_group_name_H-M   'P 1'
#
loop_
_entity.id
_entity.type
_entity.pdbx_description
1 polymer ?
#
loop_
_entity_poly.entity_id
_entity_poly.type
_entity_poly.pdbx_seq_one_letter_code
_entity_poly.pdbx_strand_id
1 'polypeptide(L)'
;MDYFTKWPEAYALPDHEAEAVAEAFVNNFITRFGVPRELHLDQGWEFESVVFQECCQLLGIKKTHTTALRPQSDGLVERFHRMLIHQVAKYCSSDQRDWDVKLLSLLMAYLSAQHEATTHTPAKLMFDRELRLPIDLATGQTPQEITDPVTSNYALMLQERLITAY
;
A
#
# COMPACT_ATOMS: atom_id res chain seq x y z
N MET A 1 3.74 1.90 0.40
CA MET A 1 2.40 2.47 0.18
C MET A 1 2.49 3.54 -0.89
N ASP A 2 1.60 3.53 -1.87
CA ASP A 2 1.46 4.64 -2.80
C ASP A 2 0.71 5.80 -2.11
N TYR A 3 1.34 6.97 -2.08
CA TYR A 3 0.83 8.13 -1.37
C TYR A 3 -0.35 8.79 -2.05
N PHE A 4 -0.53 8.54 -3.35
CA PHE A 4 -1.61 9.14 -4.08
C PHE A 4 -2.88 8.30 -3.90
N THR A 5 -2.89 7.09 -4.42
CA THR A 5 -4.05 6.18 -4.31
C THR A 5 -4.30 5.70 -2.89
N LYS A 6 -3.35 5.92 -1.97
CA LYS A 6 -3.34 5.35 -0.61
C LYS A 6 -3.28 3.82 -0.67
N TRP A 7 -2.70 3.25 -1.71
CA TRP A 7 -2.60 1.80 -1.90
C TRP A 7 -1.42 1.20 -1.11
N PRO A 8 -1.66 0.39 -0.06
CA PRO A 8 -0.62 -0.37 0.61
C PRO A 8 -0.34 -1.69 -0.11
N GLU A 9 0.90 -2.12 0.00
CA GLU A 9 1.28 -3.52 -0.17
C GLU A 9 1.90 -3.96 1.16
N ALA A 10 1.55 -5.15 1.64
CA ALA A 10 2.18 -5.75 2.81
C ALA A 10 2.49 -7.21 2.53
N TYR A 11 3.70 -7.63 2.89
CA TYR A 11 4.21 -8.96 2.66
C TYR A 11 4.67 -9.54 4.01
N ALA A 12 4.24 -10.75 4.33
CA ALA A 12 4.75 -11.47 5.49
C ALA A 12 6.11 -12.08 5.13
N LEU A 13 7.13 -11.75 5.91
CA LEU A 13 8.51 -12.22 5.73
C LEU A 13 8.92 -13.09 6.92
N PRO A 14 9.78 -14.11 6.71
CA PRO A 14 10.29 -14.96 7.78
C PRO A 14 11.21 -14.19 8.75
N ASP A 15 11.91 -13.18 8.23
CA ASP A 15 12.80 -12.29 8.95
C ASP A 15 12.78 -10.90 8.29
N HIS A 16 13.54 -9.98 8.88
CA HIS A 16 13.68 -8.59 8.40
C HIS A 16 15.08 -8.36 7.81
N GLU A 17 15.75 -9.41 7.34
CA GLU A 17 17.08 -9.27 6.75
C GLU A 17 17.00 -8.62 5.37
N ALA A 18 18.05 -7.88 5.05
CA ALA A 18 18.19 -7.14 3.79
C ALA A 18 17.92 -8.00 2.54
N GLU A 19 18.41 -9.24 2.53
CA GLU A 19 18.23 -10.17 1.41
C GLU A 19 16.78 -10.58 1.25
N ALA A 20 16.11 -10.97 2.35
CA ALA A 20 14.69 -11.33 2.35
C ALA A 20 13.81 -10.13 1.92
N VAL A 21 14.12 -8.93 2.38
CA VAL A 21 13.40 -7.70 2.01
C VAL A 21 13.61 -7.35 0.53
N ALA A 22 14.85 -7.42 0.04
CA ALA A 22 15.15 -7.16 -1.38
C ALA A 22 14.48 -8.19 -2.30
N GLU A 23 14.54 -9.47 -1.95
CA GLU A 23 13.89 -10.55 -2.68
C GLU A 23 12.37 -10.34 -2.71
N ALA A 24 11.76 -10.07 -1.56
CA ALA A 24 10.32 -9.83 -1.49
C ALA A 24 9.90 -8.60 -2.29
N PHE A 25 10.69 -7.52 -2.25
CA PHE A 25 10.44 -6.32 -3.04
C PHE A 25 10.47 -6.62 -4.54
N VAL A 26 11.49 -7.32 -5.02
CA VAL A 26 11.59 -7.68 -6.45
C VAL A 26 10.49 -8.65 -6.85
N ASN A 27 10.36 -9.78 -6.15
CA ASN A 27 9.48 -10.88 -6.54
C ASN A 27 7.99 -10.55 -6.39
N ASN A 28 7.61 -9.65 -5.48
CA ASN A 28 6.21 -9.31 -5.25
C ASN A 28 5.84 -7.92 -5.77
N PHE A 29 6.63 -6.89 -5.48
CA PHE A 29 6.26 -5.52 -5.86
C PHE A 29 6.64 -5.23 -7.32
N ILE A 30 7.92 -5.40 -7.67
CA ILE A 30 8.42 -5.04 -9.01
C ILE A 30 7.77 -5.89 -10.10
N THR A 31 7.58 -7.19 -9.89
CA THR A 31 6.94 -8.07 -10.87
C THR A 31 5.47 -7.73 -11.15
N ARG A 32 4.77 -7.08 -10.20
CA ARG A 32 3.33 -6.77 -10.31
C ARG A 32 3.07 -5.33 -10.74
N PHE A 33 3.83 -4.39 -10.19
CA PHE A 33 3.61 -2.95 -10.38
C PHE A 33 4.66 -2.30 -11.29
N GLY A 34 5.73 -3.02 -11.62
CA GLY A 34 6.88 -2.48 -12.33
C GLY A 34 7.83 -1.71 -11.42
N VAL A 35 8.85 -1.11 -12.04
CA VAL A 35 9.91 -0.41 -11.33
C VAL A 35 9.46 1.03 -11.02
N PRO A 36 9.40 1.44 -9.74
CA PRO A 36 9.04 2.80 -9.38
C PRO A 36 10.18 3.78 -9.70
N ARG A 37 9.83 5.04 -10.01
CA ARG A 37 10.83 6.11 -10.23
C ARG A 37 11.56 6.50 -8.94
N GLU A 38 10.82 6.60 -7.84
CA GLU A 38 11.35 6.99 -6.54
C GLU A 38 10.78 6.08 -5.45
N LEU A 39 11.63 5.67 -4.51
CA LEU A 39 11.26 4.87 -3.35
C LEU A 39 11.63 5.64 -2.09
N HIS A 40 10.61 6.01 -1.32
CA HIS A 40 10.77 6.72 -0.04
C HIS A 40 10.76 5.71 1.10
N LEU A 41 11.85 5.65 1.85
CA LEU A 41 12.08 4.67 2.92
C LEU A 41 12.45 5.40 4.21
N ASP A 42 12.24 4.72 5.34
CA ASP A 42 12.81 5.17 6.59
C ASP A 42 14.32 4.85 6.63
N GLN A 43 14.93 5.01 7.81
CA GLN A 43 16.35 4.70 8.04
C GLN A 43 16.55 3.29 8.61
N GLY A 44 15.64 2.36 8.30
CA GLY A 44 15.79 0.94 8.62
C GLY A 44 17.08 0.36 8.04
N TRP A 45 17.77 -0.48 8.82
CA TRP A 45 19.08 -1.00 8.45
C TRP A 45 19.03 -1.90 7.21
N GLU A 46 17.89 -2.59 7.01
CA GLU A 46 17.59 -3.42 5.86
C GLU A 46 17.60 -2.60 4.55
N PHE A 47 17.06 -1.38 4.59
CA PHE A 47 16.99 -0.45 3.45
C PHE A 47 18.30 0.32 3.23
N GLU A 48 19.18 0.32 4.23
CA GLU A 48 20.54 0.86 4.15
C GLU A 48 21.61 -0.18 3.81
N SER A 49 21.23 -1.45 3.71
CA SER A 49 22.12 -2.51 3.31
C SER A 49 22.67 -2.31 1.89
N VAL A 50 23.89 -2.81 1.65
CA VAL A 50 24.52 -2.81 0.32
C VAL A 50 23.63 -3.56 -0.68
N VAL A 51 23.03 -4.68 -0.27
CA VAL A 51 22.15 -5.50 -1.12
C VAL A 51 20.96 -4.67 -1.63
N PHE A 52 20.27 -3.96 -0.73
CA PHE A 52 19.09 -3.18 -1.12
C PHE A 52 19.47 -1.94 -1.94
N GLN A 53 20.60 -1.31 -1.63
CA GLN A 53 21.15 -0.17 -2.39
C GLN A 53 21.51 -0.57 -3.83
N GLU A 54 22.23 -1.68 -4.02
CA GLU A 54 22.59 -2.20 -5.34
C GLU A 54 21.35 -2.63 -6.13
N CYS A 55 20.37 -3.26 -5.47
CA CYS A 55 19.08 -3.57 -6.10
C CYS A 55 18.40 -2.31 -6.66
N CYS A 56 18.33 -1.23 -5.87
CA CYS A 56 17.77 0.03 -6.34
C CYS A 56 18.59 0.63 -7.49
N GLN A 57 19.92 0.58 -7.41
CA GLN A 57 20.81 1.10 -8.45
C GLN A 57 20.64 0.37 -9.79
N LEU A 58 20.60 -0.96 -9.77
CA LEU A 58 20.40 -1.79 -10.97
C LEU A 58 19.05 -1.55 -11.63
N LEU A 59 18.02 -1.30 -10.82
CA LEU A 59 16.68 -0.97 -11.32
C LEU A 59 16.52 0.51 -11.69
N GLY A 60 17.52 1.37 -11.41
CA GLY A 60 17.43 2.81 -11.66
C GLY A 60 16.44 3.54 -10.74
N ILE A 61 16.15 2.98 -9.57
CA ILE A 61 15.24 3.54 -8.57
C ILE A 61 15.97 4.62 -7.79
N LYS A 62 15.39 5.82 -7.73
CA LYS A 62 15.88 6.88 -6.86
C LYS A 62 15.45 6.63 -5.42
N LYS A 63 16.38 6.28 -4.53
CA LYS A 63 16.10 6.14 -3.09
C LYS A 63 16.03 7.51 -2.43
N THR A 64 15.00 7.75 -1.62
CA THR A 64 14.92 8.92 -0.72
C THR A 64 14.59 8.47 0.70
N HIS A 65 15.05 9.24 1.69
CA HIS A 65 14.87 8.90 3.11
C HIS A 65 13.96 9.89 3.81
N THR A 66 13.24 9.42 4.83
CA THR A 66 12.57 10.29 5.78
C THR A 66 13.64 11.13 6.50
N THR A 67 13.70 12.42 6.18
CA THR A 67 14.41 13.40 7.02
C THR A 67 13.54 13.77 8.21
N ALA A 68 14.14 14.05 9.38
CA ALA A 68 13.45 14.46 10.61
C ALA A 68 12.43 15.63 10.45
N LEU A 69 12.48 16.34 9.31
CA LEU A 69 11.64 17.49 8.98
C LEU A 69 10.45 17.19 8.05
N ARG A 70 10.16 15.92 7.68
CA ARG A 70 9.00 15.55 6.83
C ARG A 70 7.99 14.60 7.50
N PRO A 71 7.41 14.97 8.65
CA PRO A 71 6.43 14.16 9.38
C PRO A 71 5.13 13.86 8.59
N GLN A 72 4.83 14.67 7.56
CA GLN A 72 3.66 14.43 6.70
C GLN A 72 3.81 13.20 5.79
N SER A 73 5.04 12.82 5.45
CA SER A 73 5.29 11.60 4.66
C SER A 73 5.07 10.38 5.57
N ASP A 74 5.84 10.24 6.65
CA ASP A 74 5.70 9.12 7.58
C ASP A 74 4.30 8.96 8.18
N GLY A 75 3.59 10.05 8.46
CA GLY A 75 2.29 9.99 9.11
C GLY A 75 1.21 9.20 8.34
N LEU A 76 1.34 9.00 7.03
CA LEU A 76 0.43 8.11 6.28
C LEU A 76 0.75 6.63 6.58
N VAL A 77 2.02 6.26 6.42
CA VAL A 77 2.51 4.90 6.62
C VAL A 77 2.35 4.47 8.08
N GLU A 78 2.66 5.35 9.03
CA GLU A 78 2.45 5.11 10.47
C GLU A 78 0.99 4.87 10.83
N ARG A 79 0.06 5.64 10.25
CA ARG A 79 -1.38 5.44 10.47
C ARG A 79 -1.83 4.09 9.90
N PHE A 80 -1.33 3.73 8.73
CA PHE A 80 -1.59 2.42 8.13
C PHE A 80 -1.04 1.28 9.00
N HIS A 81 0.23 1.36 9.44
CA HIS A 81 0.83 0.36 10.33
C HIS A 81 0.04 0.21 11.63
N ARG A 82 -0.36 1.31 12.26
CA ARG A 82 -1.15 1.30 13.50
C ARG A 82 -2.51 0.64 13.30
N MET A 83 -3.19 0.96 12.20
CA MET A 83 -4.46 0.34 11.84
C MET A 83 -4.26 -1.17 11.62
N LEU A 84 -3.25 -1.56 10.86
CA LEU A 84 -2.97 -2.96 10.55
C LEU A 84 -2.68 -3.78 11.82
N ILE A 85 -1.79 -3.29 12.69
CA ILE A 85 -1.47 -3.91 13.98
C ILE A 85 -2.73 -4.06 14.83
N HIS A 86 -3.58 -3.02 14.89
CA HIS A 86 -4.81 -3.07 15.66
C HIS A 86 -5.80 -4.12 15.11
N GLN A 87 -5.96 -4.19 13.79
CA GLN A 87 -6.84 -5.17 13.15
C GLN A 87 -6.31 -6.60 13.33
N VAL A 88 -5.01 -6.82 13.16
CA VAL A 88 -4.36 -8.12 13.42
C VAL A 88 -4.58 -8.54 14.86
N ALA A 89 -4.33 -7.66 15.84
CA ALA A 89 -4.52 -7.96 17.26
C ALA A 89 -5.97 -8.34 17.61
N LYS A 90 -6.95 -7.69 16.95
CA LYS A 90 -8.36 -7.99 17.14
C LYS A 90 -8.77 -9.31 16.48
N TYR A 91 -8.33 -9.54 15.25
CA TYR A 91 -8.78 -10.65 14.41
C TYR A 91 -8.04 -11.97 14.72
N CYS A 92 -6.79 -11.91 15.18
CA CYS A 92 -5.96 -13.06 15.54
C CYS A 92 -5.98 -13.36 17.06
N SER A 93 -6.98 -12.85 17.79
CA SER A 93 -7.04 -12.95 19.25
C SER A 93 -7.17 -14.38 19.79
N SER A 94 -7.67 -15.31 18.98
CA SER A 94 -7.82 -16.73 19.34
C SER A 94 -6.62 -17.62 18.96
N ASP A 95 -5.94 -17.31 17.86
CA ASP A 95 -4.71 -17.98 17.42
C ASP A 95 -3.80 -16.93 16.79
N GLN A 96 -2.78 -16.47 17.52
CA GLN A 96 -1.89 -15.39 17.05
C GLN A 96 -0.88 -15.87 15.99
N ARG A 97 -0.89 -17.16 15.63
CA ARG A 97 0.06 -17.75 14.68
C ARG A 97 -0.38 -17.68 13.23
N ASP A 98 -1.65 -17.34 12.96
CA ASP A 98 -2.21 -17.29 11.60
C ASP A 98 -2.34 -15.88 11.03
N TRP A 99 -1.68 -14.89 11.66
CA TRP A 99 -1.78 -13.48 11.29
C TRP A 99 -1.35 -13.20 9.83
N ASP A 100 -0.37 -13.95 9.34
CA ASP A 100 0.15 -13.91 7.98
C ASP A 100 -0.91 -14.36 6.96
N VAL A 101 -1.68 -15.39 7.30
CA VAL A 101 -2.81 -15.87 6.49
C VAL A 101 -3.94 -14.84 6.48
N LYS A 102 -4.16 -14.10 7.57
CA LYS A 102 -5.19 -13.04 7.64
C LYS A 102 -4.78 -11.73 7.01
N LEU A 103 -3.48 -11.49 6.83
CA LEU A 103 -2.92 -10.22 6.33
C LEU A 103 -3.60 -9.77 5.04
N LEU A 104 -3.74 -10.67 4.05
CA LEU A 104 -4.35 -10.34 2.77
C LEU A 104 -5.84 -9.97 2.88
N SER A 105 -6.58 -10.62 3.78
CA SER A 105 -7.98 -10.29 4.05
C SER A 105 -8.13 -8.92 4.71
N LEU A 106 -7.21 -8.58 5.62
CA LEU A 106 -7.17 -7.25 6.25
C LEU A 106 -6.78 -6.15 5.25
N LEU A 107 -5.83 -6.43 4.36
CA LEU A 107 -5.49 -5.55 3.25
C LEU A 107 -6.70 -5.32 2.35
N MET A 108 -7.41 -6.38 1.95
CA MET A 108 -8.61 -6.24 1.12
C MET A 108 -9.65 -5.33 1.77
N ALA A 109 -9.90 -5.51 3.07
CA ALA A 109 -10.83 -4.66 3.82
C ALA A 109 -10.39 -3.18 3.81
N TYR A 110 -9.09 -2.91 3.95
CA TYR A 110 -8.54 -1.56 3.84
C TYR A 110 -8.72 -0.97 2.43
N LEU A 111 -8.41 -1.76 1.40
CA LEU A 111 -8.50 -1.34 -0.01
C LEU A 111 -9.93 -1.00 -0.45
N SER A 112 -10.93 -1.58 0.20
CA SER A 112 -12.35 -1.30 -0.04
C SER A 112 -12.98 -0.28 0.91
N ALA A 113 -12.22 0.24 1.88
CA ALA A 113 -12.74 1.23 2.83
C ALA A 113 -12.52 2.64 2.29
N GLN A 114 -13.55 3.49 2.41
CA GLN A 114 -13.45 4.89 1.99
C GLN A 114 -12.47 5.64 2.89
N HIS A 115 -11.53 6.35 2.28
CA HIS A 115 -10.60 7.21 2.99
C HIS A 115 -11.15 8.62 3.14
N GLU A 116 -11.22 9.15 4.37
CA GLU A 116 -11.73 10.51 4.63
C GLU A 116 -10.99 11.59 3.83
N ALA A 117 -9.67 11.44 3.68
CA ALA A 117 -8.83 12.43 2.99
C ALA A 117 -9.06 12.48 1.47
N THR A 118 -9.46 11.36 0.86
CA THR A 118 -9.65 11.24 -0.59
C THR A 118 -11.12 11.15 -0.98
N THR A 119 -12.02 10.90 -0.03
CA THR A 119 -13.43 10.53 -0.21
C THR A 119 -13.66 9.30 -1.10
N HIS A 120 -12.59 8.55 -1.41
CA HIS A 120 -12.60 7.40 -2.31
C HIS A 120 -11.92 6.21 -1.65
N THR A 121 -12.23 5.00 -2.09
CA THR A 121 -11.48 3.81 -1.68
C THR A 121 -10.13 3.76 -2.41
N PRO A 122 -9.08 3.19 -1.80
CA PRO A 122 -7.81 2.98 -2.49
C PRO A 122 -7.97 2.16 -3.78
N ALA A 123 -8.87 1.18 -3.79
CA ALA A 123 -9.15 0.37 -4.97
C ALA A 123 -9.78 1.17 -6.11
N LYS A 124 -10.73 2.06 -5.81
CA LYS A 124 -11.30 2.96 -6.82
C LYS A 124 -10.23 3.86 -7.41
N LEU A 125 -9.31 4.38 -6.60
CA LEU A 125 -8.23 5.23 -7.11
C LEU A 125 -7.18 4.45 -7.92
N MET A 126 -6.90 3.20 -7.55
CA MET A 126 -5.88 2.39 -8.24
C MET A 126 -6.40 1.73 -9.52
N PHE A 127 -7.66 1.27 -9.54
CA PHE A 127 -8.23 0.48 -10.64
C PHE A 127 -9.41 1.14 -11.35
N ASP A 128 -9.80 2.35 -10.93
CA ASP A 128 -11.03 3.02 -11.36
C ASP A 128 -12.30 2.19 -11.15
N ARG A 129 -12.27 1.25 -10.20
CA ARG A 129 -13.43 0.44 -9.82
C ARG A 129 -13.39 0.04 -8.36
N GLU A 130 -14.55 -0.19 -7.78
CA GLU A 130 -14.65 -0.79 -6.45
C GLU A 130 -14.29 -2.28 -6.49
N LEU A 131 -13.71 -2.79 -5.39
CA LEU A 131 -13.51 -4.23 -5.23
C LEU A 131 -14.86 -4.89 -4.95
N ARG A 132 -15.06 -6.08 -5.55
CA ARG A 132 -16.17 -6.94 -5.20
C ARG A 132 -15.79 -7.79 -4.00
N LEU A 133 -16.48 -7.58 -2.89
CA LEU A 133 -16.22 -8.23 -1.61
C LEU A 133 -16.99 -9.54 -1.47
N PRO A 134 -16.53 -10.47 -0.60
CA PRO A 134 -17.27 -11.69 -0.29
C PRO A 134 -18.70 -11.42 0.21
N ILE A 135 -18.91 -10.31 0.93
CA ILE A 135 -20.25 -9.92 1.39
C ILE A 135 -21.16 -9.53 0.22
N ASP A 136 -20.64 -8.89 -0.83
CA ASP A 136 -21.41 -8.54 -2.03
C ASP A 136 -21.87 -9.80 -2.77
N LEU A 137 -21.04 -10.85 -2.77
CA LEU A 137 -21.43 -12.15 -3.30
C LEU A 137 -22.54 -12.80 -2.48
N ALA A 138 -22.47 -12.70 -1.16
CA ALA A 138 -23.47 -13.27 -0.25
C ALA A 138 -24.81 -12.53 -0.31
N THR A 139 -24.79 -11.21 -0.49
CA THR A 139 -26.00 -10.36 -0.56
C THR A 139 -26.55 -10.22 -1.97
N GLY A 140 -25.81 -10.66 -3.00
CA GLY A 140 -26.17 -10.51 -4.41
C GLY A 140 -26.11 -9.07 -4.91
N GLN A 141 -25.53 -8.15 -4.13
CA GLN A 141 -25.40 -6.74 -4.50
C GLN A 141 -24.17 -6.55 -5.39
N THR A 142 -24.28 -5.61 -6.34
CA THR A 142 -23.09 -5.11 -7.04
C THR A 142 -22.36 -4.14 -6.12
N PRO A 143 -21.02 -4.04 -6.21
CA PRO A 143 -20.28 -3.01 -5.48
C PRO A 143 -20.93 -1.65 -5.75
N GLN A 144 -21.31 -0.94 -4.69
CA GLN A 144 -21.89 0.38 -4.83
C GLN A 144 -20.79 1.31 -5.31
N GLU A 145 -20.80 1.64 -6.60
CA GLU A 145 -20.06 2.80 -7.07
C GLU A 145 -20.71 4.00 -6.40
N ILE A 146 -20.02 4.60 -5.44
CA ILE A 146 -20.41 5.91 -4.91
C ILE A 146 -20.13 6.89 -6.06
N THR A 147 -21.11 7.04 -6.96
CA THR A 147 -21.12 8.11 -7.95
C THR A 147 -21.38 9.41 -7.23
N ASP A 148 -20.33 10.00 -6.68
CA ASP A 148 -20.35 11.42 -6.37
C ASP A 148 -20.33 12.14 -7.74
N PRO A 149 -21.39 12.89 -8.13
CA PRO A 149 -21.46 13.53 -9.45
C PRO A 149 -20.41 14.63 -9.66
N VAL A 150 -19.66 14.95 -8.61
CA VAL A 150 -18.44 15.73 -8.68
C VAL A 150 -17.30 14.72 -8.70
N THR A 151 -16.69 14.48 -9.86
CA THR A 151 -15.34 13.91 -9.91
C THR A 151 -14.51 14.70 -8.90
N SER A 152 -14.20 14.10 -7.75
CA SER A 152 -13.50 14.81 -6.68
C SER A 152 -12.25 15.44 -7.32
N ASN A 153 -11.93 16.69 -6.96
CA ASN A 153 -10.71 17.36 -7.43
C ASN A 153 -9.48 16.44 -7.28
N TYR A 154 -9.52 15.54 -6.29
CA TYR A 154 -8.53 14.50 -6.09
C TYR A 154 -8.38 13.50 -7.27
N ALA A 155 -9.49 13.02 -7.82
CA ALA A 155 -9.48 12.10 -8.97
C ALA A 155 -9.03 12.80 -10.26
N LEU A 156 -9.38 14.08 -10.45
CA LEU A 156 -8.86 14.87 -11.57
C LEU A 156 -7.35 15.11 -11.44
N MET A 157 -6.87 15.46 -10.23
CA MET A 157 -5.45 15.57 -9.94
C MET A 157 -4.71 14.24 -10.18
N LEU A 158 -5.35 13.11 -9.90
CA LEU A 158 -4.77 11.79 -10.17
C LEU A 158 -4.52 11.63 -11.66
N GLN A 159 -5.56 11.89 -12.46
CA GLN A 159 -5.52 11.71 -13.90
C GLN A 159 -4.43 12.58 -14.54
N GLU A 160 -4.33 13.84 -14.13
CA GLU A 160 -3.28 14.75 -14.61
C GLU A 160 -1.87 14.29 -14.21
N ARG A 161 -1.70 13.78 -12.99
CA ARG A 161 -0.40 13.26 -12.53
C ARG A 161 -0.01 11.95 -13.19
N LEU A 162 -0.97 11.07 -13.48
CA LEU A 162 -0.71 9.85 -14.26
C LEU A 162 -0.22 10.19 -15.66
N ILE A 163 -0.82 11.20 -16.32
CA ILE A 163 -0.39 11.64 -17.66
C ILE A 163 1.04 12.22 -17.65
N THR A 164 1.45 12.86 -16.56
CA THR A 164 2.77 13.50 -16.44
C THR A 164 3.85 12.59 -15.83
N ALA A 165 3.46 11.45 -15.22
CA ALA A 165 4.37 10.52 -14.56
C ALA A 165 4.91 9.40 -15.47
N TYR A 166 4.39 9.25 -16.68
CA TYR A 166 4.92 8.33 -17.71
C TYR A 166 5.71 9.09 -18.76
#